data_AF-A0A3B9SG14-F1
#
_entry.id   AF-A0A3B9SG14-F1
#
_cell.length_a   1.000
_cell.length_b   1.000
_cell.length_c   1.000
_cell.angle_alpha   90.00
_cell.angle_beta   90.00
_cell.angle_gamma   90.00
#
_symmetry.space_group_name_H-M   'P 1'
#
loop_
_entity.id
_entity.type
_entity.pdbx_description
1 polymer ?
#
loop_
_entity_poly.entity_id
_entity_poly.type
_entity_poly.pdbx_seq_one_letter_code
_entity_poly.pdbx_strand_id
1 'polypeptide(L)'
;KNYYLITPTWDLHSYKTVGIEFAYINSVKYIADEFGIYYRYLDENGTNTSWKKLYSNKNSHKNWTCDKIYLPAEAMCANVQIGFRATTHLGNGVGLDDVVFTKIPPGDTDLDGSVTDNDAALVLKYISTGKPFFEDNVENENALAAADADCNKKIDMLDVIKILQILQISEEIGQEIS
;
A
#
# COMPACT_ATOMS: atom_id res chain seq x y z
N LYS A 1 9.13 4.62 -26.73
CA LYS A 1 8.69 5.95 -26.22
C LYS A 1 8.35 5.82 -24.73
N ASN A 2 8.37 6.89 -23.94
CA ASN A 2 7.95 6.84 -22.54
C ASN A 2 6.56 7.46 -22.38
N TYR A 3 5.69 6.82 -21.61
CA TYR A 3 4.37 7.29 -21.24
C TYR A 3 4.24 7.28 -19.73
N TYR A 4 3.51 8.26 -19.19
CA TYR A 4 3.36 8.46 -17.76
C TYR A 4 1.90 8.74 -17.40
N LEU A 5 1.42 8.08 -16.35
CA LEU A 5 0.20 8.45 -15.62
C LEU A 5 0.61 8.79 -14.20
N ILE A 6 0.14 9.91 -13.65
CA ILE A 6 0.56 10.40 -12.34
C ILE A 6 -0.70 10.70 -11.52
N THR A 7 -0.75 10.22 -10.28
CA THR A 7 -1.85 10.49 -9.36
C THR A 7 -1.85 11.95 -8.89
N PRO A 8 -2.99 12.44 -8.36
CA PRO A 8 -2.98 13.60 -7.50
C PRO A 8 -2.02 13.41 -6.32
N THR A 9 -1.67 14.52 -5.70
CA THR A 9 -0.87 14.56 -4.48
C THR A 9 -1.68 14.11 -3.28
N TRP A 10 -1.11 13.25 -2.44
CA TRP A 10 -1.74 12.73 -1.24
C TRP A 10 -0.96 13.11 0.02
N ASP A 11 -1.71 13.18 1.11
CA ASP A 11 -1.14 13.25 2.45
C ASP A 11 -1.24 11.87 3.12
N LEU A 12 -0.08 11.28 3.44
CA LEU A 12 0.04 9.90 3.92
C LEU A 12 0.63 9.79 5.33
N HIS A 13 0.90 10.89 6.02
CA HIS A 13 1.61 10.88 7.31
C HIS A 13 0.88 10.11 8.43
N SER A 14 -0.43 9.93 8.31
CA SER A 14 -1.25 9.22 9.32
C SER A 14 -1.32 7.71 9.10
N TYR A 15 -0.73 7.18 8.02
CA TYR A 15 -0.81 5.77 7.64
C TYR A 15 0.53 5.06 7.82
N LYS A 16 0.46 3.74 7.99
CA LYS A 16 1.64 2.88 8.12
C LYS A 16 2.18 2.47 6.75
N THR A 17 1.27 2.23 5.80
CA THR A 17 1.58 1.99 4.40
C THR A 17 0.37 2.28 3.51
N VAL A 18 0.56 2.16 2.20
CA VAL A 18 -0.52 2.11 1.21
C VAL A 18 -0.30 0.87 0.34
N GLY A 19 -1.27 -0.03 0.33
CA GLY A 19 -1.36 -1.11 -0.64
C GLY A 19 -1.79 -0.57 -2.00
N ILE A 20 -1.13 -1.02 -3.06
CA ILE A 20 -1.44 -0.70 -4.45
C ILE A 20 -1.72 -2.01 -5.16
N GLU A 21 -2.99 -2.26 -5.45
CA GLU A 21 -3.46 -3.40 -6.22
C GLU A 21 -3.78 -2.93 -7.64
N PHE A 22 -3.36 -3.71 -8.64
CA PHE A 22 -3.57 -3.32 -10.04
C PHE A 22 -3.58 -4.54 -10.95
N ALA A 23 -4.39 -4.48 -12.01
CA ALA A 23 -4.36 -5.42 -13.11
C ALA A 23 -3.54 -4.82 -14.28
N TYR A 24 -2.68 -5.62 -14.90
CA TYR A 24 -1.92 -5.19 -16.07
C TYR A 24 -1.82 -6.29 -17.12
N ILE A 25 -1.59 -5.87 -18.37
CA ILE A 25 -1.25 -6.73 -19.50
C ILE A 25 -0.06 -6.14 -20.24
N ASN A 26 0.98 -6.96 -20.45
CA ASN A 26 2.15 -6.58 -21.23
C ASN A 26 2.28 -7.53 -22.42
N SER A 27 1.64 -7.15 -23.53
CA SER A 27 1.54 -8.04 -24.69
C SER A 27 2.68 -7.79 -25.68
N VAL A 28 3.27 -8.87 -26.19
CA VAL A 28 4.42 -8.80 -27.10
C VAL A 28 4.00 -8.99 -28.55
N LYS A 29 4.52 -8.11 -29.39
CA LYS A 29 4.64 -8.34 -30.84
C LYS A 29 6.03 -8.88 -31.20
N TYR A 30 7.09 -8.23 -30.70
CA TYR A 30 8.48 -8.67 -30.89
C TYR A 30 9.32 -8.64 -29.60
N ILE A 31 9.25 -7.56 -28.82
CA ILE A 31 9.95 -7.40 -27.53
C ILE A 31 8.95 -6.83 -26.52
N ALA A 32 9.03 -7.26 -25.26
CA ALA A 32 8.17 -6.77 -24.19
C ALA A 32 8.46 -5.31 -23.87
N ASP A 33 7.41 -4.57 -23.53
CA ASP A 33 7.55 -3.21 -23.04
C ASP A 33 7.96 -3.24 -21.55
N GLU A 34 8.55 -2.15 -21.05
CA GLU A 34 8.83 -2.03 -19.61
C GLU A 34 7.70 -1.27 -18.94
N PHE A 35 7.01 -1.92 -18.01
CA PHE A 35 6.07 -1.28 -17.09
C PHE A 35 6.74 -1.05 -15.74
N GLY A 36 6.43 0.05 -15.07
CA GLY A 36 6.88 0.26 -13.70
C GLY A 36 6.06 1.28 -12.93
N ILE A 37 6.09 1.13 -11.62
CA ILE A 37 5.42 2.01 -10.66
C ILE A 37 6.48 2.70 -9.82
N TYR A 38 6.31 3.99 -9.62
CA TYR A 38 7.25 4.89 -8.99
C TYR A 38 6.51 5.78 -7.99
N TYR A 39 7.22 6.29 -6.99
CA TYR A 39 6.71 7.34 -6.11
C TYR A 39 7.70 8.50 -6.01
N ARG A 40 7.18 9.63 -5.57
CA ARG A 40 7.96 10.80 -5.15
C ARG A 40 7.19 11.56 -4.08
N TYR A 41 7.87 12.38 -3.33
CA TYR A 41 7.26 13.43 -2.50
C TYR A 41 7.56 14.79 -3.13
N LEU A 42 6.68 15.76 -2.98
CA LEU A 42 6.93 17.13 -3.42
C LEU A 42 7.43 17.94 -2.23
N ASP A 43 8.35 18.85 -2.48
CA ASP A 43 8.70 19.84 -1.46
C ASP A 43 7.54 20.83 -1.23
N GLU A 44 7.71 21.72 -0.25
CA GLU A 44 6.70 22.73 0.14
C GLU A 44 6.29 23.65 -1.01
N ASN A 45 7.10 23.75 -2.08
CA ASN A 45 6.84 24.57 -3.25
C ASN A 45 6.23 23.76 -4.42
N GLY A 46 5.90 22.49 -4.21
CA GLY A 46 5.44 21.59 -5.27
C GLY A 46 6.55 21.17 -6.23
N THR A 47 7.81 21.40 -5.88
CA THR A 47 8.98 21.11 -6.71
C THR A 47 9.46 19.67 -6.52
N ASN A 48 9.88 19.06 -7.62
CA ASN A 48 10.20 17.65 -7.72
C ASN A 48 11.29 17.18 -6.75
N THR A 49 11.00 16.12 -5.99
CA THR A 49 12.04 15.14 -5.66
C THR A 49 12.22 14.12 -6.79
N SER A 50 13.31 13.37 -6.74
CA SER A 50 13.60 12.31 -7.71
C SER A 50 12.58 11.18 -7.57
N TRP A 51 12.06 10.71 -8.71
CA TRP A 51 11.21 9.53 -8.76
C TRP A 51 11.98 8.30 -8.28
N LYS A 52 11.44 7.61 -7.28
CA LYS A 52 11.95 6.35 -6.75
C LYS A 52 11.11 5.20 -7.31
N LYS A 53 11.78 4.14 -7.77
CA LYS A 53 11.13 2.96 -8.34
C LYS A 53 10.61 2.05 -7.23
N LEU A 54 9.36 1.59 -7.34
CA LEU A 54 8.74 0.60 -6.47
C LEU A 54 8.70 -0.77 -7.15
N TYR A 55 8.28 -0.75 -8.41
CA TYR A 55 7.99 -1.95 -9.17
C TYR A 55 8.46 -1.75 -10.61
N SER A 56 8.97 -2.81 -11.22
CA SER A 56 9.15 -2.85 -12.67
C SER A 56 9.05 -4.26 -13.21
N ASN A 57 8.40 -4.40 -14.35
CA ASN A 57 8.16 -5.66 -15.01
C ASN A 57 8.43 -5.53 -16.52
N LYS A 58 9.14 -6.53 -17.07
CA LYS A 58 9.46 -6.69 -18.50
C LYS A 58 8.96 -8.02 -19.06
N ASN A 59 8.28 -8.81 -18.25
CA ASN A 59 7.70 -10.07 -18.63
C ASN A 59 6.49 -9.80 -19.51
N SER A 60 6.33 -10.65 -20.52
CA SER A 60 5.19 -10.59 -21.42
C SER A 60 4.17 -11.66 -21.08
N HIS A 61 2.90 -11.29 -21.11
CA HIS A 61 1.79 -12.23 -20.98
C HIS A 61 0.60 -11.77 -21.82
N LYS A 62 -0.18 -12.74 -22.27
CA LYS A 62 -1.38 -12.52 -23.09
C LYS A 62 -2.65 -12.31 -22.26
N ASN A 63 -2.59 -12.62 -20.98
CA ASN A 63 -3.71 -12.49 -20.05
C ASN A 63 -3.44 -11.31 -19.12
N TRP A 64 -4.52 -10.75 -18.56
CA TRP A 64 -4.43 -9.84 -17.43
C TRP A 64 -3.80 -10.56 -16.24
N THR A 65 -2.93 -9.86 -15.53
CA THR A 65 -2.28 -10.33 -14.31
C THR A 65 -2.49 -9.28 -13.23
N CYS A 66 -2.84 -9.72 -12.03
CA CYS A 66 -2.99 -8.85 -10.88
C CYS A 66 -1.72 -8.92 -10.05
N ASP A 67 -1.23 -7.77 -9.61
CA ASP A 67 -0.13 -7.67 -8.64
C ASP A 67 -0.56 -6.72 -7.51
N LYS A 68 0.04 -6.94 -6.34
CA LYS A 68 -0.08 -6.06 -5.17
C LYS A 68 1.32 -5.65 -4.72
N ILE A 69 1.49 -4.37 -4.45
CA ILE A 69 2.72 -3.80 -3.88
C ILE A 69 2.36 -2.84 -2.76
N TYR A 70 3.34 -2.52 -1.92
CA TYR A 70 3.15 -1.59 -0.82
C TYR A 70 4.12 -0.40 -0.97
N LEU A 71 3.67 0.79 -0.59
CA LEU A 71 4.57 1.92 -0.43
C LEU A 71 5.51 1.68 0.76
N PRO A 72 6.80 2.07 0.64
CA PRO A 72 7.74 1.91 1.74
C PRO A 72 7.49 2.97 2.81
N ALA A 73 7.94 2.73 4.04
CA ALA A 73 7.69 3.61 5.18
C ALA A 73 8.17 5.06 4.97
N GLU A 74 9.26 5.28 4.23
CA GLU A 74 9.73 6.64 3.92
C GLU A 74 8.81 7.43 2.97
N ALA A 75 7.84 6.76 2.35
CA ALA A 75 6.80 7.40 1.55
C ALA A 75 5.59 7.84 2.39
N MET A 76 5.52 7.53 3.68
CA MET A 76 4.42 7.93 4.57
C MET A 76 4.60 9.38 5.05
N CYS A 77 4.50 10.31 4.12
CA CYS A 77 4.68 11.73 4.36
C CYS A 77 3.63 12.55 3.61
N ALA A 78 3.65 13.87 3.84
CA ALA A 78 2.84 14.79 3.06
C ALA A 78 3.35 14.90 1.62
N ASN A 79 2.45 15.25 0.73
CA ASN A 79 2.73 15.59 -0.66
C ASN A 79 3.28 14.45 -1.54
N VAL A 80 2.76 13.24 -1.39
CA VAL A 80 3.21 12.05 -2.13
C VAL A 80 2.46 11.92 -3.45
N GLN A 81 3.16 11.54 -4.51
CA GLN A 81 2.57 11.17 -5.81
C GLN A 81 3.07 9.82 -6.27
N ILE A 82 2.21 9.10 -6.97
CA ILE A 82 2.49 7.79 -7.55
C ILE A 82 2.44 7.93 -9.07
N GLY A 83 3.44 7.35 -9.74
CA GLY A 83 3.63 7.44 -11.17
C GLY A 83 3.69 6.05 -11.79
N PHE A 84 2.88 5.82 -12.81
CA PHE A 84 2.90 4.64 -13.65
C PHE A 84 3.63 4.98 -14.95
N ARG A 85 4.65 4.21 -15.29
CA ARG A 85 5.47 4.43 -16.48
C ARG A 85 5.41 3.21 -17.39
N ALA A 86 5.14 3.46 -18.66
CA ALA A 86 5.33 2.47 -19.72
C ALA A 86 6.43 2.95 -20.69
N THR A 87 7.42 2.10 -20.94
CA THR A 87 8.44 2.30 -21.96
C THR A 87 8.16 1.36 -23.12
N THR A 88 7.67 1.91 -24.22
CA THR A 88 7.37 1.11 -25.39
C THR A 88 8.61 0.88 -26.25
N HIS A 89 8.81 -0.38 -26.58
CA HIS A 89 9.75 -0.90 -27.56
C HIS A 89 8.96 -1.32 -28.81
N LEU A 90 9.22 -2.52 -29.33
CA LEU A 90 8.49 -3.15 -30.45
C LEU A 90 7.37 -4.08 -29.92
N GLY A 91 6.78 -3.73 -28.77
CA GLY A 91 5.65 -4.42 -28.15
C GLY A 91 4.29 -3.94 -28.69
N ASN A 92 3.21 -4.47 -28.12
CA ASN A 92 1.84 -4.02 -28.39
C ASN A 92 1.33 -3.00 -27.34
N GLY A 93 2.21 -2.53 -26.44
CA GLY A 93 1.83 -1.65 -25.35
C GLY A 93 1.57 -2.39 -24.04
N VAL A 94 1.36 -1.59 -23.00
CA VAL A 94 0.96 -2.01 -21.66
C VAL A 94 -0.47 -1.53 -21.43
N GLY A 95 -1.36 -2.45 -21.05
CA GLY A 95 -2.66 -2.12 -20.47
C GLY A 95 -2.57 -2.12 -18.95
N LEU A 96 -3.30 -1.21 -18.30
CA LEU A 96 -3.41 -1.06 -16.85
C LEU A 96 -4.88 -0.83 -16.53
N ASP A 97 -5.41 -1.57 -15.55
CA ASP A 97 -6.80 -1.48 -15.12
C ASP A 97 -6.93 -1.78 -13.61
N ASP A 98 -8.10 -1.48 -13.04
CA ASP A 98 -8.46 -1.78 -11.65
C ASP A 98 -7.40 -1.36 -10.62
N VAL A 99 -6.85 -0.15 -10.78
CA VAL A 99 -5.87 0.40 -9.83
C VAL A 99 -6.58 0.84 -8.56
N VAL A 100 -6.34 0.12 -7.47
CA VAL A 100 -6.89 0.40 -6.14
C VAL A 100 -5.77 0.76 -5.18
N PHE A 101 -6.03 1.75 -4.35
CA PHE A 101 -5.12 2.21 -3.30
C PHE A 101 -5.78 2.04 -1.95
N THR A 102 -5.23 1.16 -1.12
CA THR A 102 -5.73 0.86 0.22
C THR A 102 -4.80 1.51 1.23
N LYS A 103 -5.28 2.52 1.95
CA LYS A 103 -4.50 3.21 2.97
C LYS A 103 -4.60 2.43 4.28
N ILE A 104 -3.46 2.02 4.83
CA ILE A 104 -3.41 1.14 6.00
C ILE A 104 -3.11 1.97 7.24
N PRO A 105 -4.09 2.26 8.11
CA PRO A 105 -3.86 2.98 9.36
C PRO A 105 -3.11 2.12 10.40
N PRO A 106 -2.57 2.73 11.47
CA PRO A 106 -2.16 1.98 12.65
C PRO A 106 -3.32 1.14 13.19
N GLY A 107 -3.08 -0.14 13.44
CA GLY A 107 -4.06 -1.10 13.93
C GLY A 107 -4.73 -1.96 12.86
N ASP A 108 -4.67 -1.61 11.57
CA ASP A 108 -5.22 -2.40 10.46
C ASP A 108 -4.22 -3.52 10.10
N THR A 109 -4.36 -4.66 10.77
CA THR A 109 -3.41 -5.76 10.78
C THR A 109 -3.70 -6.76 9.66
N ASP A 110 -4.95 -6.86 9.19
CA ASP A 110 -5.29 -7.66 8.01
C ASP A 110 -5.13 -6.92 6.67
N LEU A 111 -4.74 -5.64 6.71
CA LEU A 111 -4.37 -4.81 5.57
C LEU A 111 -5.54 -4.53 4.62
N ASP A 112 -6.77 -4.51 5.13
CA ASP A 112 -7.98 -4.31 4.34
C ASP A 112 -8.40 -2.83 4.20
N GLY A 113 -7.73 -1.93 4.92
CA GLY A 113 -7.98 -0.49 4.95
C GLY A 113 -8.89 -0.04 6.09
N SER A 114 -9.34 -0.95 6.95
CA SER A 114 -10.24 -0.70 8.07
C SER A 114 -9.66 -1.25 9.36
N VAL A 115 -9.83 -0.52 10.47
CA VAL A 115 -9.52 -1.06 11.80
C VAL A 115 -10.79 -1.69 12.36
N THR A 116 -10.73 -2.97 12.72
CA THR A 116 -11.85 -3.77 13.19
C THR A 116 -11.48 -4.66 14.39
N ASP A 117 -12.46 -5.35 14.97
CA ASP A 117 -12.22 -6.37 16.00
C ASP A 117 -11.36 -7.54 15.48
N ASN A 118 -11.40 -7.79 14.17
CA ASN A 118 -10.60 -8.85 13.55
C ASN A 118 -9.10 -8.55 13.70
N ASP A 119 -8.71 -7.29 13.57
CA ASP A 119 -7.32 -6.86 13.75
C ASP A 119 -6.83 -7.07 15.17
N ALA A 120 -7.64 -6.66 16.16
CA ALA A 120 -7.34 -6.91 17.57
C ALA A 120 -7.15 -8.42 17.84
N ALA A 121 -8.01 -9.26 17.25
CA ALA A 121 -7.91 -10.71 17.37
C ALA A 121 -6.65 -11.27 16.71
N LEU A 122 -6.23 -10.73 15.55
CA LEU A 122 -4.99 -11.09 14.87
C LEU A 122 -3.77 -10.73 15.72
N VAL A 123 -3.71 -9.52 16.27
CA VAL A 123 -2.62 -9.09 17.16
C VAL A 123 -2.56 -9.99 18.40
N LEU A 124 -3.69 -10.29 19.02
CA LEU A 124 -3.76 -11.21 20.17
C LEU A 124 -3.26 -12.62 19.82
N LYS A 125 -3.63 -13.13 18.64
CA LYS A 125 -3.14 -14.42 18.11
C LYS A 125 -1.63 -14.39 17.90
N TYR A 126 -1.09 -13.30 17.34
CA TYR A 126 0.36 -13.13 17.16
C TYR A 126 1.08 -13.15 18.51
N ILE A 127 0.62 -12.37 19.50
CA ILE A 127 1.23 -12.31 20.84
C ILE A 127 1.21 -13.68 21.52
N SER A 128 0.09 -14.41 21.40
CA SER A 128 -0.08 -15.71 22.07
C SER A 128 0.64 -16.87 21.38
N THR A 129 0.90 -16.79 20.07
CA THR A 129 1.43 -17.92 19.28
C THR A 129 2.79 -17.68 18.63
N GLY A 130 3.21 -16.42 18.49
CA GLY A 130 4.38 -15.99 17.72
C GLY A 130 4.29 -16.30 16.22
N LYS A 131 3.11 -16.70 15.71
CA LYS A 131 2.92 -17.03 14.30
C LYS A 131 2.74 -15.75 13.48
N PRO A 132 3.28 -15.70 12.24
CA PRO A 132 3.09 -14.56 11.36
C PRO A 132 1.61 -14.36 11.00
N PHE A 133 1.25 -13.12 10.66
CA PHE A 133 -0.09 -12.75 10.18
C PHE A 133 -0.33 -13.31 8.78
N PHE A 134 0.68 -13.21 7.91
CA PHE A 134 0.67 -13.67 6.53
C PHE A 134 1.84 -14.61 6.25
N GLU A 135 1.69 -15.51 5.28
CA GLU A 135 2.80 -16.36 4.81
C GLU A 135 3.79 -15.58 3.94
N ASP A 136 3.30 -14.57 3.19
CA ASP A 136 4.15 -13.67 2.41
C ASP A 136 4.93 -12.72 3.35
N ASN A 137 6.24 -12.64 3.14
CA ASN A 137 7.10 -11.83 4.01
C ASN A 137 6.81 -10.32 3.91
N VAL A 138 6.49 -9.82 2.72
CA VAL A 138 6.25 -8.38 2.52
C VAL A 138 4.91 -7.99 3.13
N GLU A 139 3.86 -8.79 2.92
CA GLU A 139 2.57 -8.56 3.58
C GLU A 139 2.70 -8.66 5.10
N ASN A 140 3.42 -9.68 5.59
CA ASN A 140 3.63 -9.85 7.02
C ASN A 140 4.45 -8.70 7.65
N GLU A 141 5.45 -8.16 6.97
CA GLU A 141 6.19 -6.98 7.44
C GLU A 141 5.30 -5.74 7.54
N ASN A 142 4.41 -5.51 6.57
CA ASN A 142 3.45 -4.41 6.63
C ASN A 142 2.41 -4.62 7.74
N ALA A 143 1.93 -5.86 7.92
CA ALA A 143 1.03 -6.22 9.00
C ALA A 143 1.68 -6.04 10.38
N LEU A 144 2.95 -6.40 10.55
CA LEU A 144 3.72 -6.14 11.78
C LEU A 144 3.84 -4.63 12.06
N ALA A 145 4.08 -3.82 11.03
CA ALA A 145 4.17 -2.36 11.18
C ALA A 145 2.81 -1.73 11.53
N ALA A 146 1.71 -2.29 11.01
CA ALA A 146 0.37 -1.87 11.35
C ALA A 146 -0.07 -2.32 12.74
N ALA A 147 0.30 -3.55 13.14
CA ALA A 147 0.02 -4.12 14.45
C ALA A 147 0.63 -3.32 15.61
N ASP A 148 1.76 -2.61 15.42
CA ASP A 148 2.32 -1.62 16.36
C ASP A 148 1.46 -0.34 16.36
N ALA A 149 0.23 -0.48 16.83
CA ALA A 149 -0.82 0.54 16.83
C ALA A 149 -0.52 1.65 17.83
N ASP A 150 0.12 1.33 18.96
CA ASP A 150 0.50 2.32 19.98
C ASP A 150 1.83 3.03 19.67
N CYS A 151 2.54 2.58 18.63
CA CYS A 151 3.80 3.11 18.12
C CYS A 151 4.98 3.00 19.10
N ASN A 152 4.97 2.01 19.99
CA ASN A 152 6.05 1.74 20.94
C ASN A 152 7.16 0.84 20.37
N LYS A 153 7.00 0.33 19.13
CA LYS A 153 7.90 -0.59 18.41
C LYS A 153 7.94 -2.01 18.95
N LYS A 154 6.93 -2.42 19.72
CA LYS A 154 6.72 -3.77 20.20
C LYS A 154 5.27 -4.12 19.93
N ILE A 155 5.05 -5.38 19.56
CA ILE A 155 3.70 -5.91 19.40
C ILE A 155 3.33 -6.61 20.70
N ASP A 156 2.49 -5.96 21.50
CA ASP A 156 2.04 -6.46 22.79
C ASP A 156 0.58 -6.06 23.10
N MET A 157 0.13 -6.32 24.33
CA MET A 157 -1.27 -6.09 24.71
C MET A 157 -1.69 -4.62 24.65
N LEU A 158 -0.73 -3.67 24.67
CA LEU A 158 -1.04 -2.25 24.51
C LEU A 158 -1.55 -1.93 23.11
N ASP A 159 -1.09 -2.65 22.08
CA ASP A 159 -1.60 -2.52 20.72
C ASP A 159 -3.04 -2.98 20.61
N VAL A 160 -3.36 -4.13 21.23
CA VAL A 160 -4.74 -4.65 21.28
C VAL A 160 -5.66 -3.62 21.95
N ILE A 161 -5.24 -3.05 23.08
CA ILE A 161 -6.00 -2.00 23.77
C ILE A 161 -6.16 -0.77 22.87
N LYS A 162 -5.11 -0.37 22.16
CA LYS A 162 -5.14 0.79 21.27
C LYS A 162 -6.12 0.60 20.10
N ILE A 163 -6.14 -0.58 19.49
CA ILE A 163 -7.09 -0.96 18.44
C ILE A 163 -8.53 -0.84 18.98
N LEU A 164 -8.82 -1.45 20.12
CA LEU A 164 -10.16 -1.39 20.72
C LEU A 164 -10.60 0.05 21.06
N GLN A 165 -9.67 0.91 21.48
CA GLN A 165 -9.96 2.34 21.69
C GLN A 165 -10.32 3.07 20.39
N ILE A 166 -9.66 2.75 19.27
CA ILE A 166 -9.97 3.32 17.95
C ILE A 166 -11.40 2.94 17.54
N LEU A 167 -11.81 1.69 17.80
CA LEU A 167 -13.16 1.19 17.52
C LEU A 167 -14.22 1.93 18.35
N GLN A 168 -14.00 2.09 19.65
CA GLN A 168 -14.92 2.81 20.53
C GLN A 168 -15.15 4.25 20.07
N ILE A 169 -14.08 4.97 19.71
CA ILE A 169 -14.18 6.35 19.20
C ILE A 169 -14.99 6.39 17.90
N SER A 170 -14.80 5.41 17.02
CA SER A 170 -15.51 5.34 15.73
C SER A 170 -17.01 5.10 15.92
N GLU A 171 -17.40 4.27 16.89
CA GLU A 171 -18.80 4.04 17.25
C GLU A 171 -19.45 5.28 17.85
N GLU A 172 -18.76 5.99 18.75
CA GLU A 172 -19.25 7.23 19.37
C GLU A 172 -19.51 8.32 18.32
N ILE A 173 -18.57 8.52 17.38
CA ILE A 173 -18.74 9.46 16.28
C ILE A 173 -19.91 9.03 15.38
N GLY A 174 -20.05 7.74 15.10
CA GLY A 174 -21.16 7.21 14.28
C GLY A 174 -22.55 7.50 14.86
N GLN A 175 -22.67 7.57 16.19
CA GLN A 175 -23.92 7.88 16.89
C GLN A 175 -24.23 9.38 16.94
N GLU A 176 -23.23 10.27 16.91
CA GLU A 176 -23.45 11.73 16.95
C GLU A 176 -23.95 12.31 15.60
N ILE A 177 -23.78 11.58 14.49
CA ILE A 177 -24.14 12.03 13.14
C ILE A 177 -25.46 11.40 12.65
N SER A 178 -26.10 10.55 13.45
CA SER A 178 -27.37 9.84 13.17
C SER A 178 -28.56 10.43 13.91
#